data_AF-A0A956EK35-F1
#
_entry.id   AF-A0A956EK35-F1
#
_cell.length_a   1.000
_cell.length_b   1.000
_cell.length_c   1.000
_cell.angle_alpha   90.00
_cell.angle_beta   90.00
_cell.angle_gamma   90.00
#
_symmetry.space_group_name_H-M   'P 1'
#
loop_
_entity.id
_entity.type
_entity.pdbx_description
1 polymer ?
#
loop_
_entity_poly.entity_id
_entity_poly.type
_entity_poly.pdbx_seq_one_letter_code
_entity_poly.pdbx_strand_id
1 'polypeptide(L)'
;GVDLACLPLGAYEPRWFMGSQHMSPESSIDAFHDLGARHLVGMHWGTFDLSDEPVDAGPRLLREELAARGLDDARFHVLWPGGSIGLARDGAPRTHGVVER
;
A
#
# COMPACT_ATOMS: atom_id res chain seq x y z
N GLY A 1 -17.98 -1.31 6.50
CA GLY A 1 -16.95 -1.81 5.57
C GLY A 1 -15.58 -1.64 6.19
N VAL A 2 -14.52 -2.02 5.48
CA VAL A 2 -13.13 -1.80 5.91
C VAL A 2 -12.72 -0.36 5.58
N ASP A 3 -12.41 0.46 6.59
CA ASP A 3 -11.97 1.84 6.34
C ASP A 3 -10.53 1.91 5.81
N LEU A 4 -9.64 1.05 6.32
CA LEU A 4 -8.22 1.02 5.97
C LEU A 4 -7.72 -0.43 5.91
N ALA A 5 -7.04 -0.79 4.82
CA ALA A 5 -6.30 -2.03 4.67
C ALA A 5 -4.79 -1.76 4.61
N CYS A 6 -4.02 -2.46 5.44
CA CYS A 6 -2.55 -2.43 5.37
C CYS A 6 -2.08 -3.65 4.58
N LEU A 7 -1.54 -3.44 3.38
CA LEU A 7 -1.22 -4.52 2.44
C LEU A 7 0.25 -4.45 2.00
N PRO A 8 0.92 -5.60 1.82
CA PRO A 8 2.36 -5.65 1.59
C PRO A 8 2.71 -5.19 0.16
N LEU A 9 3.88 -4.58 0.00
CA LEU A 9 4.44 -4.16 -1.29
C LEU A 9 5.85 -4.72 -1.54
N GLY A 10 6.33 -5.67 -0.73
CA GLY A 10 7.67 -6.24 -0.83
C GLY A 10 7.70 -7.72 -0.42
N ALA A 11 8.89 -8.31 -0.44
CA ALA A 11 9.15 -9.74 -0.27
C ALA A 11 8.47 -10.63 -1.33
N TYR A 12 8.32 -10.15 -2.58
CA TYR A 12 7.51 -10.83 -3.58
C TYR A 12 8.29 -11.51 -4.72
N GLU A 13 9.57 -11.23 -4.97
CA GLU A 13 10.36 -11.96 -5.97
C GLU A 13 11.28 -13.04 -5.37
N PRO A 14 11.55 -14.14 -6.08
CA PRO A 14 11.01 -14.49 -7.39
C PRO A 14 9.61 -15.10 -7.29
N ARG A 15 8.68 -14.75 -8.20
CA ARG A 15 7.26 -15.19 -8.11
C ARG A 15 7.05 -16.71 -8.01
N TRP A 16 7.90 -17.53 -8.64
CA TRP A 16 7.77 -19.00 -8.60
C TRP A 16 7.98 -19.58 -7.19
N PHE A 17 8.74 -18.89 -6.34
CA PHE A 17 9.03 -19.31 -4.96
C PHE A 17 8.15 -18.56 -3.96
N MET A 18 8.13 -17.23 -4.08
CA MET A 18 7.44 -16.36 -3.12
C MET A 18 5.92 -16.30 -3.33
N GLY A 19 5.42 -16.62 -4.52
CA GLY A 19 4.05 -16.31 -4.92
C GLY A 19 2.94 -16.99 -4.12
N SER A 20 3.24 -18.11 -3.44
CA SER A 20 2.28 -18.79 -2.55
C SER A 20 2.22 -18.23 -1.13
N GLN A 21 3.17 -17.37 -0.75
CA GLN A 21 3.34 -16.84 0.59
C GLN A 21 3.22 -15.30 0.62
N HIS A 22 3.60 -14.62 -0.46
CA HIS A 22 3.71 -13.16 -0.52
C HIS A 22 2.95 -12.56 -1.71
N MET A 23 2.13 -11.56 -1.41
CA MET A 23 1.44 -10.74 -2.42
C MET A 23 2.43 -9.81 -3.12
N SER A 24 2.30 -9.68 -4.44
CA SER A 24 2.93 -8.59 -5.20
C SER A 24 2.12 -7.29 -5.02
N PRO A 25 2.66 -6.11 -5.41
CA PRO A 25 1.89 -4.87 -5.45
C PRO A 25 0.58 -5.00 -6.24
N GLU A 26 0.59 -5.75 -7.35
CA GLU A 26 -0.60 -6.07 -8.14
C GLU A 26 -1.63 -6.86 -7.31
N SER A 27 -1.23 -7.97 -6.67
CA SER A 27 -2.16 -8.76 -5.85
C SER A 27 -2.68 -7.98 -4.64
N SER A 28 -1.90 -7.03 -4.12
CA SER A 28 -2.35 -6.13 -3.06
C SER A 28 -3.41 -5.13 -3.55
N ILE A 29 -3.37 -4.68 -4.80
CA ILE A 29 -4.46 -3.89 -5.40
C ILE A 29 -5.73 -4.75 -5.50
N ASP A 30 -5.60 -5.99 -5.98
CA ASP A 30 -6.75 -6.90 -6.12
C ASP A 30 -7.39 -7.18 -4.74
N ALA A 31 -6.59 -7.52 -3.74
CA ALA A 31 -7.04 -7.75 -2.37
C ALA A 31 -7.75 -6.51 -1.77
N PHE A 32 -7.27 -5.30 -2.07
CA PHE A 32 -7.93 -4.06 -1.63
C PHE A 32 -9.35 -3.93 -2.17
N HIS A 33 -9.56 -4.29 -3.44
CA HIS A 33 -10.88 -4.30 -4.06
C HIS A 33 -11.77 -5.40 -3.49
N ASP A 34 -11.24 -6.61 -3.31
CA ASP A 34 -11.95 -7.75 -2.73
C ASP A 34 -12.43 -7.46 -1.29
N LEU A 35 -11.60 -6.76 -0.51
CA LEU A 35 -11.95 -6.32 0.85
C LEU A 35 -13.00 -5.22 0.87
N GLY A 36 -13.29 -4.57 -0.25
CA GLY A 36 -14.13 -3.37 -0.32
C GLY A 36 -13.59 -2.24 0.55
N ALA A 37 -12.25 -2.14 0.68
CA ALA A 37 -11.62 -1.18 1.55
C ALA A 37 -11.69 0.25 0.98
N ARG A 38 -11.77 1.25 1.87
CA ARG A 38 -11.81 2.66 1.45
C ARG A 38 -10.42 3.22 1.16
N HIS A 39 -9.42 2.82 1.95
CA HIS A 39 -8.02 3.21 1.77
C HIS A 39 -7.08 2.01 1.90
N LEU A 40 -5.94 2.07 1.19
CA LEU A 40 -4.82 1.16 1.32
C LEU A 40 -3.62 1.93 1.91
N VAL A 41 -2.91 1.36 2.87
CA VAL A 41 -1.55 1.77 3.24
C VAL A 41 -0.58 0.64 2.88
N GLY A 42 0.38 0.95 2.01
CA GLY A 42 1.42 0.03 1.58
C GLY A 42 2.44 -0.19 2.69
N MET A 43 2.61 -1.44 3.10
CA MET A 43 3.55 -1.86 4.14
C MET A 43 4.51 -2.94 3.61
N HIS A 44 5.38 -3.47 4.47
CA HIS A 44 6.32 -4.55 4.13
C HIS A 44 7.29 -4.24 2.96
N TRP A 45 7.74 -3.00 2.84
CA TRP A 45 8.73 -2.57 1.84
C TRP A 45 9.78 -1.65 2.47
N GLY A 46 10.92 -1.45 1.80
CA GLY A 46 11.87 -0.38 2.12
C GLY A 46 12.65 -0.52 3.43
N THR A 47 12.55 -1.66 4.13
CA THR A 47 13.13 -1.84 5.47
C THR A 47 14.17 -2.95 5.53
N PHE A 48 13.84 -4.14 5.02
CA PHE A 48 14.73 -5.30 5.01
C PHE A 48 14.84 -5.85 3.59
N ASP A 49 16.06 -6.26 3.22
CA ASP A 49 16.34 -6.97 1.97
C ASP A 49 16.08 -8.47 2.18
N LEU A 50 14.92 -8.96 1.69
CA LEU A 50 14.38 -10.29 2.01
C LEU A 50 14.13 -11.16 0.77
N SER A 51 14.36 -10.62 -0.42
CA SER A 51 13.87 -11.19 -1.69
C SER A 51 14.59 -10.57 -2.89
N ASP A 52 14.31 -11.05 -4.10
CA ASP A 52 15.11 -10.72 -5.30
C ASP A 52 14.75 -9.35 -5.93
N GLU A 53 13.68 -8.69 -5.51
CA GLU A 53 13.38 -7.33 -5.97
C GLU A 53 14.23 -6.27 -5.24
N PRO A 54 14.51 -5.11 -5.87
CA PRO A 54 15.08 -3.98 -5.14
C PRO A 54 14.20 -3.58 -3.95
N VAL A 55 14.82 -3.31 -2.80
CA VAL A 55 14.14 -3.06 -1.52
C VAL A 55 13.08 -1.93 -1.57
N ASP A 56 13.22 -0.99 -2.50
CA ASP A 56 12.35 0.18 -2.71
C ASP A 56 11.46 0.06 -3.96
N ALA A 57 11.45 -1.08 -4.66
CA ALA A 57 10.70 -1.27 -5.90
C ALA A 57 9.18 -1.27 -5.70
N GLY A 58 8.70 -1.73 -4.55
CA GLY A 58 7.28 -1.91 -4.23
C GLY A 58 6.40 -0.68 -4.50
N PRO A 59 6.69 0.48 -3.88
CA PRO A 59 5.95 1.72 -4.12
C PRO A 59 5.96 2.23 -5.56
N ARG A 60 7.03 1.96 -6.30
CA ARG A 60 7.13 2.34 -7.71
C ARG A 60 6.18 1.46 -8.53
N LEU A 61 6.25 0.15 -8.35
CA LEU A 61 5.39 -0.81 -9.04
C LEU A 61 3.91 -0.61 -8.70
N LEU A 62 3.57 -0.32 -7.43
CA LEU A 62 2.19 0.04 -7.06
C LEU A 62 1.66 1.19 -7.94
N ARG A 63 2.44 2.27 -8.11
CA ARG A 63 2.02 3.41 -8.93
C ARG A 63 1.91 3.07 -10.41
N GLU A 64 2.85 2.28 -10.93
CA GLU A 64 2.82 1.79 -12.31
C GLU A 64 1.56 0.96 -12.58
N GLU A 65 1.20 0.05 -11.66
CA GLU A 65 0.00 -0.78 -11.75
C GLU A 65 -1.30 0.04 -11.66
N LEU A 66 -1.37 1.00 -10.74
CA LEU A 66 -2.51 1.90 -10.64
C LEU A 66 -2.71 2.70 -11.94
N ALA A 67 -1.62 3.25 -12.49
CA ALA A 67 -1.65 3.98 -13.75
C ALA A 67 -2.07 3.08 -14.93
N ALA A 68 -1.52 1.88 -15.02
CA ALA A 68 -1.85 0.92 -16.08
C ALA A 68 -3.33 0.51 -16.04
N ARG A 69 -3.92 0.44 -14.84
CA ARG A 69 -5.34 0.09 -14.63
C ARG A 69 -6.28 1.31 -14.68
N GLY A 70 -5.75 2.52 -14.81
CA GLY A 70 -6.54 3.77 -14.77
C GLY A 70 -7.24 4.00 -13.42
N LEU A 71 -6.64 3.52 -12.32
CA LEU A 71 -7.18 3.65 -10.98
C LEU A 71 -6.72 4.96 -10.32
N ASP A 72 -7.63 5.62 -9.60
CA ASP A 72 -7.32 6.78 -8.77
C ASP A 72 -6.39 6.38 -7.60
N ASP A 73 -5.23 7.03 -7.54
CA ASP A 73 -4.20 6.77 -6.55
C ASP A 73 -4.45 7.46 -5.20
N ALA A 74 -5.43 8.37 -5.10
CA ALA A 74 -5.73 9.11 -3.88
C ALA A 74 -6.11 8.22 -2.68
N ARG A 75 -6.48 6.96 -2.94
CA ARG A 75 -6.84 5.96 -1.92
C ARG A 75 -5.67 5.05 -1.53
N PHE A 76 -4.53 5.14 -2.21
CA PHE A 76 -3.36 4.27 -2.05
C PHE A 76 -2.18 5.05 -1.46
N HIS A 77 -1.90 4.81 -0.18
CA HIS A 77 -0.93 5.58 0.57
C HIS A 77 0.36 4.77 0.74
N VAL A 78 1.50 5.41 0.50
CA VAL A 78 2.83 4.86 0.81
C VAL A 78 3.53 5.84 1.74
N LEU A 79 3.95 5.34 2.91
CA LEU A 79 4.55 6.15 3.97
C LEU A 79 5.97 5.67 4.25
N TRP A 80 6.87 6.61 4.49
CA TRP A 80 8.16 6.30 5.10
C TRP A 80 7.98 5.88 6.57
N PRO A 81 8.93 5.13 7.16
CA PRO A 81 8.91 4.82 8.59
C PRO A 81 8.75 6.09 9.43
N GLY A 82 7.75 6.09 10.32
CA GLY A 82 7.37 7.25 11.13
C GLY A 82 6.40 8.23 10.46
N GLY A 83 6.07 8.05 9.18
CA GLY A 83 5.04 8.82 8.49
C GLY A 83 3.63 8.56 9.03
N SER A 84 2.72 9.51 8.80
CA SER A 84 1.33 9.44 9.27
C SER A 84 0.37 9.98 8.20
N ILE A 85 -0.86 9.46 8.20
CA ILE A 85 -1.97 9.97 7.36
C ILE A 85 -3.19 10.25 8.21
N GLY A 86 -3.91 11.32 7.86
CA GLY A 86 -5.23 11.60 8.39
C GLY A 86 -6.31 10.96 7.53
N LEU A 87 -7.10 10.05 8.11
CA LEU A 87 -8.28 9.49 7.45
C LEU A 87 -9.52 10.19 8.00
N ALA A 88 -10.28 10.85 7.12
CA ALA A 88 -11.57 11.40 7.52
C ALA A 88 -12.56 10.25 7.74
N ARG A 89 -13.20 10.23 8.91
CA ARG A 89 -14.44 9.46 9.07
C ARG A 89 -15.55 10.20 8.35
N ASP A 90 -16.34 9.48 7.56
CA ASP A 90 -17.52 10.10 6.93
C ASP A 90 -18.43 10.66 8.04
N GLY A 91 -18.78 11.95 7.92
CA GLY A 91 -19.66 12.65 8.87
C GLY A 91 -19.00 13.26 10.12
N ALA A 92 -17.70 13.11 10.34
CA ALA A 92 -17.01 13.79 11.44
C ALA A 92 -16.36 15.12 10.96
N PRO A 93 -16.54 16.24 11.70
CA PRO A 93 -15.86 17.50 11.35
C PRO A 93 -14.35 17.30 11.35
N ARG A 94 -13.68 17.73 10.28
CA ARG A 94 -12.22 17.63 10.14
C ARG A 94 -11.53 18.59 11.11
N THR A 95 -10.93 18.08 12.19
CA THR A 95 -9.94 18.82 12.96
C THR A 95 -8.55 18.44 12.45
N HIS A 96 -7.96 19.30 11.60
CA HIS A 96 -6.55 19.14 11.22
C HIS A 96 -5.69 19.68 12.36
N GLY A 97 -4.90 18.81 12.98
CA GLY A 97 -3.68 19.17 13.68
C GLY A 97 -2.51 18.69 12.84
N VAL A 98 -1.77 19.61 12.26
CA VAL A 98 -0.44 19.32 11.71
C VAL A 98 0.45 18.93 12.89
N VAL A 99 1.06 17.75 12.86
CA VAL A 99 2.19 17.44 13.75
C VAL A 99 3.45 17.54 12.90
N GLU A 100 4.04 18.73 12.91
CA GLU A 100 5.38 19.00 12.38
C GLU A 100 6.45 18.42 13.32
N ARG A 101 7.49 17.86 12.73
CA ARG A 101 8.86 18.05 13.20
C ARG A 101 9.71 18.51 12.03
#